data_AF-A0A345T0B6-F1
#
_entry.id   AF-A0A345T0B6-F1
#
_cell.length_a   1.000
_cell.length_b   1.000
_cell.length_c   1.000
_cell.angle_alpha   90.00
_cell.angle_beta   90.00
_cell.angle_gamma   90.00
#
_symmetry.space_group_name_H-M   'P 1'
#
loop_
_entity.id
_entity.type
_entity.pdbx_description
1 polymer ?
#
loop_
_entity_poly.entity_id
_entity_poly.type
_entity_poly.pdbx_seq_one_letter_code
_entity_poly.pdbx_strand_id
1 'polypeptide(L)'
;MADIVRRNQAMLLPAEKQQFIQAVLELKRRGLYDQYTSVHAQAPENYHQMPRFLPWHRIFIARLEAGLRQVAGAAITLPYWDWTVDRDPSASIWSDIFMGGNGRTGDGMVTSGPFAGADRWRCIDPDPSVPPYLRRQFGLNPNARALPTAADVDECLRHTPYDSPPWNGDSDPSFRNSLEGQIAPFIHNIVHRWVGGSMDRPSAPNDPLFFLHHCNIDRIWAQWQQQHSTQGYRPNGDGPPGQNPGDLMPPFDNVRVGAGLDHRQLGYVYDTENPTAQGDRMLPGDTLRTNDAIYSPNSQYRLIYQGDGNLVLYRVSPFTPVWASGKMHTPGMCVMQMNGDLVVYDSGGHQVWNLGFTGRGNRLYVTNSGTVQLVNLAGNVVWHSPQAVMA
;
A
#
# COMPACT_ATOMS: atom_id res chain seq x y z
N MET A 1 8.90 -4.44 -17.84
CA MET A 1 9.26 -3.31 -16.96
C MET A 1 9.27 -3.85 -15.54
N ALA A 2 10.15 -3.36 -14.66
CA ALA A 2 10.11 -3.77 -13.27
C ALA A 2 8.80 -3.30 -12.64
N ASP A 3 8.12 -4.18 -11.90
CA ASP A 3 6.87 -3.83 -11.22
C ASP A 3 7.12 -2.74 -10.18
N ILE A 4 6.18 -1.80 -10.11
CA ILE A 4 6.21 -0.74 -9.12
C ILE A 4 5.71 -1.31 -7.78
N VAL A 5 6.40 -1.01 -6.68
CA VAL A 5 5.99 -1.52 -5.36
C VAL A 5 5.22 -0.45 -4.59
N ARG A 6 3.94 -0.71 -4.31
CA ARG A 6 3.15 0.05 -3.34
C ARG A 6 3.51 -0.41 -1.93
N ARG A 7 3.93 0.54 -1.09
CA ARG A 7 4.47 0.25 0.24
C ARG A 7 3.59 0.81 1.34
N ASN A 8 3.69 0.25 2.54
CA ASN A 8 3.02 0.83 3.70
C ASN A 8 3.56 2.25 3.93
N GLN A 9 2.67 3.23 4.13
CA GLN A 9 3.02 4.62 4.40
C GLN A 9 4.03 4.79 5.55
N ALA A 10 3.96 3.90 6.54
CA ALA A 10 4.84 3.94 7.71
C ALA A 10 6.30 3.62 7.37
N MET A 11 6.53 2.97 6.23
CA MET A 11 7.87 2.58 5.77
C MET A 11 8.50 3.64 4.86
N LEU A 12 7.77 4.72 4.53
CA LEU A 12 8.31 5.79 3.72
C LEU A 12 9.28 6.68 4.51
N LEU A 13 10.41 7.02 3.88
CA LEU A 13 11.33 8.05 4.36
C LEU A 13 10.65 9.43 4.34
N PRO A 14 11.12 10.38 5.17
CA PRO A 14 10.67 11.77 5.10
C PRO A 14 10.73 12.38 3.70
N ALA A 15 11.79 12.09 2.93
CA ALA A 15 11.93 12.56 1.55
C ALA A 15 10.90 11.95 0.59
N GLU A 16 10.57 10.66 0.76
CA GLU A 16 9.55 9.96 -0.05
C GLU A 16 8.15 10.53 0.27
N LYS A 17 7.85 10.77 1.55
CA LYS A 17 6.63 11.45 2.00
C LYS A 17 6.53 12.85 1.40
N GLN A 18 7.60 13.64 1.46
CA GLN A 18 7.65 14.98 0.89
C GLN A 18 7.40 14.95 -0.62
N GLN A 19 8.04 14.04 -1.35
CA GLN A 19 7.86 13.91 -2.80
C GLN A 19 6.41 13.56 -3.18
N PHE A 20 5.78 12.64 -2.45
CA PHE A 20 4.36 12.32 -2.62
C PHE A 20 3.47 13.56 -2.38
N ILE A 21 3.66 14.28 -1.27
CA ILE A 21 2.89 15.48 -0.93
C ILE A 21 3.02 16.54 -2.03
N GLN A 22 4.24 16.80 -2.50
CA GLN A 22 4.46 17.81 -3.55
C GLN A 22 3.76 17.44 -4.85
N ALA A 23 3.75 16.16 -5.23
CA ALA A 23 3.04 15.70 -6.42
C ALA A 23 1.51 15.83 -6.27
N VAL A 24 0.96 15.53 -5.09
CA VAL A 24 -0.48 15.72 -4.80
C VAL A 24 -0.86 17.19 -4.87
N LEU A 25 -0.06 18.07 -4.24
CA LEU A 25 -0.28 19.52 -4.28
C LEU A 25 -0.16 20.07 -5.71
N GLU A 26 0.77 19.55 -6.52
CA GLU A 26 0.90 19.95 -7.92
C GLU A 26 -0.28 19.49 -8.79
N LEU A 27 -0.78 18.25 -8.60
CA LEU A 27 -2.02 17.80 -9.25
C LEU A 27 -3.20 18.70 -8.87
N LYS A 28 -3.30 19.09 -7.60
CA LYS A 28 -4.33 20.00 -7.11
C LYS A 28 -4.20 21.39 -7.72
N ARG A 29 -3.00 21.96 -7.76
CA ARG A 29 -2.72 23.27 -8.37
C ARG A 29 -3.10 23.32 -9.86
N ARG A 30 -2.96 22.21 -10.58
CA ARG A 30 -3.38 22.08 -11.99
C ARG A 30 -4.88 21.84 -12.18
N GLY A 31 -5.66 21.74 -11.10
CA GLY A 31 -7.09 21.39 -11.13
C GLY A 31 -7.38 19.93 -11.51
N LEU A 32 -6.34 19.11 -11.68
CA LEU A 32 -6.48 17.71 -12.10
C LEU A 32 -6.98 16.83 -10.95
N TYR A 33 -6.53 17.09 -9.73
CA TYR A 33 -6.99 16.37 -8.54
C TYR A 33 -8.52 16.47 -8.36
N ASP A 34 -9.10 17.64 -8.63
CA ASP A 34 -10.54 17.89 -8.47
C ASP A 34 -11.40 17.10 -9.45
N GLN A 35 -10.84 16.69 -10.59
CA GLN A 35 -11.53 15.81 -11.51
C GLN A 35 -11.75 14.42 -10.88
N TYR A 36 -10.79 13.90 -10.10
CA TYR A 36 -10.96 12.64 -9.37
C TYR A 36 -12.04 12.78 -8.31
N THR A 37 -12.03 13.86 -7.52
CA THR A 37 -13.08 14.13 -6.54
C THR A 37 -14.46 14.22 -7.19
N SER A 38 -14.57 14.90 -8.33
CA SER A 38 -15.83 15.03 -9.07
C SER A 38 -16.30 13.70 -9.64
N VAL A 39 -15.41 12.93 -10.27
CA VAL A 39 -15.72 11.58 -10.81
C VAL A 39 -16.29 10.68 -9.72
N HIS A 40 -15.70 10.68 -8.52
CA HIS A 40 -16.17 9.87 -7.41
C HIS A 40 -17.46 10.41 -6.74
N ALA A 41 -17.73 11.71 -6.84
CA ALA A 41 -18.90 12.31 -6.21
C ALA A 41 -20.17 12.26 -7.08
N GLN A 42 -20.03 12.11 -8.40
CA GLN A 42 -21.14 12.28 -9.34
C GLN A 42 -22.09 11.09 -9.45
N ALA A 43 -21.59 9.86 -9.33
CA ALA A 43 -22.43 8.67 -9.56
C ALA A 43 -21.98 7.44 -8.73
N PRO A 44 -21.89 7.55 -7.39
CA PRO A 44 -21.43 6.47 -6.52
C PRO A 44 -22.22 5.16 -6.68
N GLU A 45 -23.50 5.24 -7.02
CA GLU A 45 -24.38 4.11 -7.31
C GLU A 45 -23.95 3.28 -8.52
N ASN A 46 -22.99 3.77 -9.32
CA ASN A 46 -22.45 3.03 -10.46
C ASN A 46 -21.23 2.19 -10.11
N TYR A 47 -20.65 2.29 -8.92
CA TYR A 47 -19.46 1.49 -8.58
C TYR A 47 -19.42 1.02 -7.14
N HIS A 48 -20.23 1.57 -6.25
CA HIS A 48 -20.43 1.05 -4.90
C HIS A 48 -21.57 0.04 -4.86
N GLN A 49 -21.53 -0.80 -3.83
CA GLN A 49 -22.51 -1.81 -3.49
C GLN A 49 -22.74 -2.77 -4.65
N MET A 50 -21.69 -3.09 -5.39
CA MET A 50 -21.75 -3.99 -6.53
C MET A 50 -20.40 -4.66 -6.78
N PRO A 51 -20.37 -5.82 -7.48
CA PRO A 51 -19.16 -6.57 -7.76
C PRO A 51 -17.99 -5.76 -8.33
N ARG A 52 -18.24 -4.74 -9.16
CA ARG A 52 -17.17 -3.94 -9.77
C ARG A 52 -16.55 -2.89 -8.86
N PHE A 53 -16.97 -2.79 -7.60
CA PHE A 53 -16.39 -1.87 -6.61
C PHE A 53 -14.86 -1.95 -6.55
N LEU A 54 -14.31 -3.16 -6.38
CA LEU A 54 -12.87 -3.37 -6.26
C LEU A 54 -12.10 -3.06 -7.56
N PRO A 55 -12.46 -3.61 -8.74
CA PRO A 55 -11.76 -3.26 -9.99
C PRO A 55 -11.93 -1.79 -10.38
N TRP A 56 -13.07 -1.16 -10.09
CA TRP A 56 -13.28 0.27 -10.37
C TRP A 56 -12.31 1.12 -9.55
N HIS A 57 -12.23 0.89 -8.24
CA HIS A 57 -11.31 1.62 -7.38
C HIS A 57 -9.85 1.31 -7.70
N ARG A 58 -9.52 0.07 -8.09
CA ARG A 58 -8.17 -0.29 -8.56
C ARG A 58 -7.73 0.56 -9.76
N ILE A 59 -8.59 0.70 -10.76
CA ILE A 59 -8.30 1.53 -11.94
C ILE A 59 -8.27 3.02 -11.56
N PHE A 60 -9.17 3.46 -10.68
CA PHE A 60 -9.22 4.83 -10.20
C PHE A 60 -7.92 5.26 -9.52
N ILE A 61 -7.41 4.47 -8.57
CA ILE A 61 -6.16 4.76 -7.87
C ILE A 61 -4.93 4.61 -8.79
N ALA A 62 -4.93 3.65 -9.72
CA ALA A 62 -3.86 3.51 -10.71
C ALA A 62 -3.77 4.74 -11.64
N ARG A 63 -4.92 5.32 -12.04
CA ARG A 63 -4.96 6.56 -12.84
C ARG A 63 -4.45 7.76 -12.04
N LEU A 64 -4.78 7.89 -10.76
CA LEU A 64 -4.19 8.95 -9.92
C LEU A 64 -2.67 8.78 -9.84
N GLU A 65 -2.20 7.56 -9.58
CA GLU A 65 -0.78 7.26 -9.44
C GLU A 65 0.01 7.59 -10.71
N ALA A 66 -0.55 7.30 -11.89
CA ALA A 66 0.02 7.72 -13.17
C ALA A 66 0.11 9.26 -13.30
N GLY A 67 -0.96 9.98 -12.89
CA GLY A 67 -0.96 11.44 -12.86
C GLY A 67 0.09 12.03 -11.91
N LEU A 68 0.27 11.42 -10.72
CA LEU A 68 1.30 11.82 -9.75
C LEU A 68 2.71 11.67 -10.33
N ARG A 69 3.00 10.55 -11.00
CA ARG A 69 4.29 10.33 -11.68
C ARG A 69 4.53 11.37 -12.76
N GLN A 70 3.50 11.67 -13.55
CA GLN A 70 3.59 12.63 -14.65
C GLN A 70 3.93 14.04 -14.14
N VAL A 71 3.25 14.52 -13.09
CA VAL A 71 3.53 15.87 -12.57
C VAL A 71 4.85 15.95 -11.82
N ALA A 72 5.29 14.85 -11.19
CA ALA A 72 6.55 14.80 -10.46
C ALA A 72 7.79 14.58 -11.34
N GLY A 73 7.61 14.02 -12.54
CA GLY A 73 8.74 13.58 -13.37
C GLY A 73 9.58 12.48 -12.71
N ALA A 74 8.97 11.70 -11.80
CA ALA A 74 9.66 10.72 -10.98
C ALA A 74 8.78 9.49 -10.70
N ALA A 75 9.42 8.38 -10.35
CA ALA A 75 8.75 7.14 -9.98
C ALA A 75 8.14 7.22 -8.58
N ILE A 76 7.03 7.96 -8.45
CA ILE A 76 6.20 7.99 -7.24
C ILE A 76 5.28 6.76 -7.23
N THR A 77 5.07 6.19 -6.04
CA THR A 77 4.08 5.13 -5.80
C THR A 77 3.09 5.62 -4.76
N LEU A 78 1.83 5.22 -4.90
CA LEU A 78 0.84 5.45 -3.85
C LEU A 78 1.18 4.53 -2.67
N PRO A 79 1.38 5.07 -1.46
CA PRO A 79 1.45 4.24 -0.28
C PRO A 79 0.07 3.75 0.11
N TYR A 80 0.01 2.66 0.87
CA TYR A 80 -1.21 2.24 1.54
C TYR A 80 -1.17 2.57 3.04
N TRP A 81 -2.34 2.86 3.62
CA TRP A 81 -2.50 3.02 5.06
C TRP A 81 -3.04 1.73 5.66
N ASP A 82 -2.18 1.02 6.39
CA ASP A 82 -2.59 -0.12 7.19
C ASP A 82 -3.20 0.34 8.51
N TRP A 83 -4.51 0.62 8.46
CA TRP A 83 -5.31 1.03 9.61
C TRP A 83 -5.52 -0.07 10.66
N THR A 84 -5.06 -1.31 10.42
CA THR A 84 -5.04 -2.34 11.48
C THR A 84 -3.88 -2.15 12.46
N VAL A 85 -2.81 -1.48 12.00
CA VAL A 85 -1.59 -1.19 12.75
C VAL A 85 -1.52 0.29 13.13
N ASP A 86 -1.55 1.19 12.15
CA ASP A 86 -1.48 2.64 12.35
C ASP A 86 -2.86 3.23 12.64
N ARG A 87 -3.45 2.79 13.76
CA ARG A 87 -4.85 3.06 14.12
C ARG A 87 -5.06 4.15 15.18
N ASP A 88 -3.98 4.60 15.80
CA ASP A 88 -4.01 5.64 16.83
C ASP A 88 -3.94 7.04 16.18
N PRO A 89 -4.68 8.06 16.67
CA PRO A 89 -4.54 9.44 16.20
C PRO A 89 -3.13 10.06 16.31
N SER A 90 -2.24 9.47 17.10
CA SER A 90 -0.82 9.83 17.19
C SER A 90 0.09 9.11 16.19
N ALA A 91 -0.44 8.18 15.39
CA ALA A 91 0.33 7.46 14.38
C ALA A 91 0.99 8.42 13.38
N SER A 92 2.18 8.04 12.88
CA SER A 92 3.00 8.91 12.02
C SER A 92 2.33 9.38 10.73
N ILE A 93 1.27 8.68 10.31
CA ILE A 93 0.46 9.09 9.16
C ILE A 93 -0.18 10.47 9.36
N TRP A 94 -0.57 10.78 10.61
CA TRP A 94 -1.26 12.00 11.01
C TRP A 94 -0.34 13.18 11.32
N SER A 95 0.97 12.98 11.21
CA SER A 95 1.94 14.05 11.48
C SER A 95 1.82 15.21 10.49
N ASP A 96 2.26 16.40 10.92
CA ASP A 96 2.26 17.62 10.11
C ASP A 96 3.21 17.54 8.90
N ILE A 97 4.12 16.58 8.89
CA ILE A 97 5.00 16.31 7.75
C ILE A 97 4.39 15.32 6.75
N PHE A 98 3.18 14.81 7.00
CA PHE A 98 2.49 13.87 6.11
C PHE A 98 1.01 14.20 5.87
N MET A 99 0.04 13.49 6.46
CA MET A 99 -1.38 13.69 6.12
C MET A 99 -2.06 14.79 6.94
N GLY A 100 -1.43 15.28 8.02
CA GLY A 100 -2.08 16.13 9.02
C GLY A 100 -3.05 15.37 9.91
N GLY A 101 -3.41 15.94 11.06
CA GLY A 101 -4.17 15.26 12.10
C GLY A 101 -5.69 15.32 11.93
N ASN A 102 -6.38 15.17 13.06
CA ASN A 102 -7.83 15.35 13.17
C ASN A 102 -8.21 16.82 12.97
N GLY A 103 -9.49 17.05 12.68
CA GLY A 103 -10.05 18.39 12.62
C GLY A 103 -10.21 19.06 13.98
N ARG A 104 -10.20 20.39 14.01
CA ARG A 104 -10.51 21.16 15.22
C ARG A 104 -11.97 20.94 15.66
N THR A 105 -12.21 21.02 16.95
CA THR A 105 -13.56 20.96 17.53
C THR A 105 -14.47 22.04 16.94
N GLY A 106 -15.72 21.69 16.66
CA GLY A 106 -16.74 22.61 16.14
C GLY A 106 -17.06 22.37 14.66
N ASP A 107 -16.09 22.62 13.78
CA ASP A 107 -16.28 22.50 12.33
C ASP A 107 -15.49 21.37 11.67
N GLY A 108 -14.61 20.69 12.42
CA GLY A 108 -13.80 19.59 11.93
C GLY A 108 -12.71 20.01 10.96
N MET A 109 -12.39 21.31 10.81
CA MET A 109 -11.36 21.78 9.88
C MET A 109 -9.99 21.23 10.27
N VAL A 110 -9.29 20.61 9.32
CA VAL A 110 -7.88 20.24 9.49
C VAL A 110 -7.02 21.51 9.49
N THR A 111 -6.28 21.74 10.57
CA THR A 111 -5.53 22.99 10.81
C THR A 111 -4.02 22.86 10.66
N SER A 112 -3.50 21.64 10.53
CA SER A 112 -2.07 21.37 10.42
C SER A 112 -1.75 20.35 9.31
N GLY A 113 -0.49 20.32 8.89
CA GLY A 113 -0.05 19.52 7.75
C GLY A 113 -0.25 20.20 6.39
N PRO A 114 0.14 19.52 5.29
CA PRO A 114 0.17 20.09 3.95
C PRO A 114 -1.22 20.32 3.35
N PHE A 115 -2.24 19.64 3.86
CA PHE A 115 -3.63 19.69 3.34
C PHE A 115 -4.56 20.54 4.22
N ALA A 116 -4.00 21.35 5.13
CA ALA A 116 -4.77 22.18 6.04
C ALA A 116 -5.24 23.51 5.42
N GLY A 117 -6.47 23.89 5.76
CA GLY A 117 -7.12 25.14 5.38
C GLY A 117 -7.48 25.24 3.89
N ALA A 118 -8.41 26.15 3.57
CA ALA A 118 -8.91 26.34 2.20
C ALA A 118 -7.90 27.02 1.27
N ASP A 119 -6.96 27.82 1.80
CA ASP A 119 -6.01 28.58 0.98
C ASP A 119 -5.01 27.68 0.25
N ARG A 120 -4.63 26.57 0.89
CA ARG A 120 -3.70 25.58 0.32
C ARG A 120 -4.42 24.36 -0.24
N TRP A 121 -5.54 23.96 0.37
CA TRP A 121 -6.27 22.77 0.00
C TRP A 121 -7.79 23.02 0.02
N ARG A 122 -8.26 23.67 -1.04
CA ARG A 122 -9.69 23.97 -1.21
C ARG A 122 -10.46 22.71 -1.61
N CYS A 123 -11.40 22.24 -0.78
CA CYS A 123 -12.24 21.09 -1.13
C CYS A 123 -13.40 21.48 -2.05
N ILE A 124 -13.88 20.53 -2.86
CA ILE A 124 -15.08 20.68 -3.72
C ILE A 124 -16.15 19.64 -3.33
N ASP A 125 -17.41 20.03 -3.22
CA ASP A 125 -18.51 19.13 -2.87
C ASP A 125 -19.73 19.46 -3.73
N PRO A 126 -20.51 18.45 -4.20
CA PRO A 126 -21.78 18.70 -4.88
C PRO A 126 -22.77 19.50 -4.02
N ASP A 127 -22.69 19.40 -2.69
CA ASP A 127 -23.46 20.19 -1.74
C ASP A 127 -22.74 21.51 -1.44
N PRO A 128 -23.23 22.66 -1.95
CA PRO A 128 -22.57 23.95 -1.79
C PRO A 128 -22.61 24.48 -0.34
N SER A 129 -23.37 23.85 0.55
CA SER A 129 -23.37 24.20 1.97
C SER A 129 -22.13 23.67 2.70
N VAL A 130 -21.42 22.72 2.11
CA VAL A 130 -20.21 22.14 2.69
C VAL A 130 -19.07 23.15 2.63
N PRO A 131 -18.41 23.44 3.77
CA PRO A 131 -17.28 24.34 3.78
C PRO A 131 -16.13 23.85 2.88
N PRO A 132 -15.45 24.74 2.14
CA PRO A 132 -14.49 24.37 1.08
C PRO A 132 -13.09 24.08 1.64
N TYR A 133 -13.00 23.43 2.80
CA TYR A 133 -11.74 23.02 3.43
C TYR A 133 -11.81 21.56 3.87
N LEU A 134 -10.65 20.93 4.01
CA LEU A 134 -10.55 19.55 4.47
C LEU A 134 -11.10 19.41 5.90
N ARG A 135 -11.98 18.41 6.10
CA ARG A 135 -12.55 18.10 7.41
C ARG A 135 -12.27 16.67 7.84
N ARG A 136 -11.96 16.47 9.12
CA ARG A 136 -11.81 15.15 9.76
C ARG A 136 -12.41 15.19 11.17
N GLN A 137 -12.97 14.07 11.59
CA GLN A 137 -13.73 13.91 12.83
C GLN A 137 -13.55 12.49 13.40
N PHE A 138 -12.29 12.17 13.75
CA PHE A 138 -11.89 10.82 14.17
C PHE A 138 -12.81 10.22 15.25
N GLY A 139 -13.38 9.05 14.95
CA GLY A 139 -14.17 8.25 15.89
C GLY A 139 -15.46 8.92 16.39
N LEU A 140 -15.94 9.99 15.75
CA LEU A 140 -17.18 10.66 16.18
C LEU A 140 -18.44 9.93 15.71
N ASN A 141 -18.38 9.19 14.60
CA ASN A 141 -19.51 8.43 14.08
C ASN A 141 -19.85 7.27 15.05
N PRO A 142 -21.08 7.18 15.60
CA PRO A 142 -21.50 6.12 16.52
C PRO A 142 -21.34 4.70 15.96
N ASN A 143 -21.45 4.54 14.64
CA ASN A 143 -21.31 3.25 13.95
C ASN A 143 -19.87 2.93 13.54
N ALA A 144 -18.91 3.80 13.85
CA ALA A 144 -17.50 3.64 13.52
C ALA A 144 -16.61 4.35 14.56
N ARG A 145 -16.74 3.95 15.83
CA ARG A 145 -15.93 4.49 16.94
C ARG A 145 -14.47 4.04 16.90
N ALA A 146 -14.19 2.90 16.27
CA ALA A 146 -12.87 2.33 16.13
C ALA A 146 -12.62 1.88 14.68
N LEU A 147 -11.36 1.93 14.24
CA LEU A 147 -10.91 1.34 12.98
C LEU A 147 -10.94 -0.19 13.05
N PRO A 148 -11.10 -0.90 11.93
CA PRO A 148 -11.08 -2.36 11.94
C PRO A 148 -9.69 -2.91 12.31
N THR A 149 -9.67 -4.14 12.81
CA THR A 149 -8.51 -4.85 13.35
C THR A 149 -7.95 -5.86 12.36
N ALA A 150 -6.78 -6.45 12.68
CA ALA A 150 -6.26 -7.57 11.91
C ALA A 150 -7.20 -8.77 11.91
N ALA A 151 -7.88 -9.05 13.03
CA ALA A 151 -8.86 -10.13 13.12
C ALA A 151 -10.09 -9.89 12.22
N ASP A 152 -10.53 -8.63 12.09
CA ASP A 152 -11.60 -8.27 11.16
C ASP A 152 -11.16 -8.49 9.70
N VAL A 153 -9.90 -8.17 9.37
CA VAL A 153 -9.35 -8.48 8.03
C VAL A 153 -9.25 -10.00 7.81
N ASP A 154 -8.81 -10.78 8.80
CA ASP A 154 -8.73 -12.24 8.70
C ASP A 154 -10.13 -12.90 8.57
N GLU A 155 -11.16 -12.34 9.20
CA GLU A 155 -12.55 -12.73 8.99
C GLU A 155 -13.01 -12.38 7.57
N CYS A 156 -12.78 -11.15 7.13
CA CYS A 156 -13.10 -10.70 5.77
C CYS A 156 -12.46 -11.61 4.71
N LEU A 157 -11.18 -11.91 4.84
CA LEU A 157 -10.42 -12.75 3.91
C LEU A 157 -10.99 -14.18 3.80
N ARG A 158 -11.66 -14.70 4.81
CA ARG A 158 -12.27 -16.05 4.78
C ARG A 158 -13.57 -16.12 4.00
N HIS A 159 -14.20 -14.99 3.67
CA HIS A 159 -15.42 -15.01 2.89
C HIS A 159 -15.15 -15.48 1.46
N THR A 160 -16.01 -16.39 1.01
CA THR A 160 -16.13 -16.83 -0.38
C THR A 160 -17.62 -17.01 -0.68
N PRO A 161 -18.08 -16.84 -1.94
CA PRO A 161 -17.32 -16.47 -3.14
C PRO A 161 -16.85 -15.00 -3.14
N TYR A 162 -16.18 -14.57 -4.23
CA TYR A 162 -15.83 -13.15 -4.46
C TYR A 162 -17.05 -12.25 -4.23
N ASP A 163 -18.17 -12.60 -4.86
CA ASP A 163 -19.48 -11.98 -4.67
C ASP A 163 -20.59 -12.98 -5.03
N SER A 164 -21.84 -12.67 -4.68
CA SER A 164 -23.01 -13.52 -4.90
C SER A 164 -24.22 -12.72 -5.40
N PRO A 165 -25.25 -13.38 -5.97
CA PRO A 165 -26.54 -12.74 -6.22
C PRO A 165 -27.12 -12.14 -4.92
N PRO A 166 -27.79 -10.97 -4.97
CA PRO A 166 -28.25 -10.30 -6.17
C PRO A 166 -27.26 -9.30 -6.79
N TRP A 167 -25.96 -9.42 -6.48
CA TRP A 167 -24.88 -8.60 -7.07
C TRP A 167 -24.98 -7.11 -6.70
N ASN A 168 -25.48 -6.86 -5.49
CA ASN A 168 -25.67 -5.54 -4.93
C ASN A 168 -25.21 -5.47 -3.45
N GLY A 169 -25.62 -4.44 -2.71
CA GLY A 169 -25.34 -4.29 -1.27
C GLY A 169 -25.96 -5.35 -0.36
N ASP A 170 -26.91 -6.15 -0.85
CA ASP A 170 -27.59 -7.22 -0.11
C ASP A 170 -26.94 -8.60 -0.32
N SER A 171 -25.83 -8.67 -1.06
CA SER A 171 -25.16 -9.94 -1.40
C SER A 171 -24.49 -10.56 -0.17
N ASP A 172 -24.93 -11.77 0.21
CA ASP A 172 -24.41 -12.54 1.34
C ASP A 172 -24.62 -14.05 1.06
N PRO A 173 -23.56 -14.89 1.01
CA PRO A 173 -22.15 -14.60 1.32
C PRO A 173 -21.42 -13.82 0.22
N SER A 174 -20.54 -12.90 0.60
CA SER A 174 -19.75 -12.11 -0.35
C SER A 174 -18.47 -11.51 0.27
N PHE A 175 -17.30 -11.86 -0.27
CA PHE A 175 -16.05 -11.20 0.08
C PHE A 175 -16.08 -9.70 -0.25
N ARG A 176 -16.49 -9.34 -1.48
CA ARG A 176 -16.57 -7.94 -1.92
C ARG A 176 -17.46 -7.13 -0.98
N ASN A 177 -18.63 -7.66 -0.62
CA ASN A 177 -19.60 -6.94 0.20
C ASN A 177 -19.14 -6.82 1.67
N SER A 178 -18.40 -7.81 2.18
CA SER A 178 -17.73 -7.77 3.49
C SER A 178 -16.57 -6.74 3.52
N LEU A 179 -15.74 -6.72 2.47
CA LEU A 179 -14.62 -5.79 2.34
C LEU A 179 -15.08 -4.34 2.10
N GLU A 180 -16.07 -4.14 1.23
CA GLU A 180 -16.69 -2.83 1.01
C GLU A 180 -17.41 -2.33 2.28
N GLY A 181 -18.07 -3.27 2.96
CA GLY A 181 -18.55 -3.11 4.31
C GLY A 181 -20.07 -2.93 4.44
N GLN A 182 -20.83 -3.71 3.68
CA GLN A 182 -22.29 -3.84 3.83
C GLN A 182 -22.67 -5.00 4.75
N ILE A 183 -21.83 -6.04 4.83
CA ILE A 183 -21.95 -7.13 5.79
C ILE A 183 -20.71 -7.17 6.69
N ALA A 184 -20.79 -7.93 7.78
CA ALA A 184 -19.68 -8.06 8.72
C ALA A 184 -18.40 -8.54 7.98
N PRO A 185 -17.22 -8.01 8.35
CA PRO A 185 -16.95 -7.08 9.45
C PRO A 185 -16.94 -5.59 9.06
N PHE A 186 -17.63 -5.20 7.97
CA PHE A 186 -17.91 -3.81 7.58
C PHE A 186 -16.68 -2.95 7.20
N ILE A 187 -15.61 -3.57 6.70
CA ILE A 187 -14.24 -3.03 6.64
C ILE A 187 -14.12 -1.60 6.07
N HIS A 188 -14.28 -1.39 4.76
CA HIS A 188 -14.00 -0.11 4.10
C HIS A 188 -14.89 1.02 4.63
N ASN A 189 -16.20 0.75 4.74
CA ASN A 189 -17.17 1.73 5.24
C ASN A 189 -16.87 2.21 6.67
N ILE A 190 -16.37 1.34 7.56
CA ILE A 190 -15.97 1.76 8.91
C ILE A 190 -14.84 2.78 8.84
N VAL A 191 -13.84 2.60 7.98
CA VAL A 191 -12.69 3.51 7.91
C VAL A 191 -13.10 4.89 7.40
N HIS A 192 -13.92 4.95 6.35
CA HIS A 192 -14.50 6.20 5.86
C HIS A 192 -15.24 6.97 6.96
N ARG A 193 -16.14 6.29 7.68
CA ARG A 193 -16.94 6.86 8.78
C ARG A 193 -16.11 7.21 10.01
N TRP A 194 -15.06 6.44 10.31
CA TRP A 194 -14.17 6.69 11.43
C TRP A 194 -13.38 7.97 11.19
N VAL A 195 -12.84 8.18 9.98
CA VAL A 195 -12.16 9.43 9.64
C VAL A 195 -13.14 10.60 9.68
N GLY A 196 -14.36 10.39 9.17
CA GLY A 196 -15.43 11.39 9.22
C GLY A 196 -15.15 12.61 8.33
N GLY A 197 -15.96 13.66 8.49
CA GLY A 197 -15.78 14.92 7.77
C GLY A 197 -15.83 14.73 6.25
N SER A 198 -14.75 15.09 5.56
CA SER A 198 -14.64 14.95 4.11
C SER A 198 -14.64 13.49 3.65
N MET A 199 -14.08 12.56 4.43
CA MET A 199 -14.02 11.13 4.09
C MET A 199 -15.38 10.42 4.17
N ASP A 200 -16.37 10.98 4.85
CA ASP A 200 -17.72 10.39 5.01
C ASP A 200 -18.75 11.04 4.07
N ARG A 201 -18.31 11.37 2.84
CA ARG A 201 -19.13 12.01 1.79
C ARG A 201 -18.82 11.43 0.41
N PRO A 202 -19.70 11.59 -0.60
CA PRO A 202 -19.39 11.21 -1.98
C PRO A 202 -18.13 11.89 -2.52
N SER A 203 -17.80 13.07 -2.02
CA SER A 203 -16.54 13.77 -2.34
C SER A 203 -15.35 13.33 -1.45
N ALA A 204 -15.36 12.10 -0.91
CA ALA A 204 -14.29 11.56 -0.06
C ALA A 204 -12.87 11.75 -0.59
N PRO A 205 -12.60 11.67 -1.92
CA PRO A 205 -11.27 11.94 -2.46
C PRO A 205 -10.74 13.35 -2.18
N ASN A 206 -11.56 14.31 -1.73
CA ASN A 206 -11.06 15.58 -1.20
C ASN A 206 -9.99 15.38 -0.13
N ASP A 207 -10.07 14.31 0.66
CA ASP A 207 -9.01 13.92 1.56
C ASP A 207 -8.01 13.01 0.82
N PRO A 208 -6.73 13.39 0.64
CA PRO A 208 -5.74 12.52 0.02
C PRO A 208 -5.54 11.18 0.73
N LEU A 209 -5.97 11.07 2.00
CA LEU A 209 -6.03 9.82 2.73
C LEU A 209 -6.92 8.77 2.05
N PHE A 210 -7.93 9.19 1.29
CA PHE A 210 -8.79 8.31 0.48
C PHE A 210 -7.95 7.32 -0.34
N PHE A 211 -6.93 7.82 -1.03
CA PHE A 211 -6.11 6.99 -1.91
C PHE A 211 -5.22 6.02 -1.15
N LEU A 212 -4.75 6.40 0.05
CA LEU A 212 -4.00 5.50 0.93
C LEU A 212 -4.89 4.41 1.52
N HIS A 213 -6.12 4.77 1.90
CA HIS A 213 -7.12 3.81 2.37
C HIS A 213 -7.48 2.81 1.27
N HIS A 214 -7.81 3.31 0.07
CA HIS A 214 -8.16 2.47 -1.08
C HIS A 214 -6.99 1.63 -1.60
N CYS A 215 -5.74 2.09 -1.46
CA CYS A 215 -4.58 1.23 -1.70
C CYS A 215 -4.49 0.07 -0.69
N ASN A 216 -4.97 0.23 0.56
CA ASN A 216 -5.03 -0.87 1.52
C ASN A 216 -6.19 -1.83 1.24
N ILE A 217 -7.35 -1.32 0.79
CA ILE A 217 -8.45 -2.16 0.30
C ILE A 217 -8.00 -3.00 -0.89
N ASP A 218 -7.32 -2.37 -1.85
CA ASP A 218 -6.76 -3.06 -3.02
C ASP A 218 -5.70 -4.11 -2.64
N ARG A 219 -4.86 -3.82 -1.62
CA ARG A 219 -3.91 -4.79 -1.05
C ARG A 219 -4.62 -6.00 -0.44
N ILE A 220 -5.68 -5.78 0.34
CA ILE A 220 -6.47 -6.87 0.95
C ILE A 220 -7.12 -7.72 -0.15
N TRP A 221 -7.60 -7.11 -1.24
CA TRP A 221 -8.09 -7.87 -2.39
C TRP A 221 -6.99 -8.71 -3.06
N ALA A 222 -5.79 -8.15 -3.26
CA ALA A 222 -4.64 -8.92 -3.75
C ALA A 222 -4.30 -10.11 -2.83
N GLN A 223 -4.35 -9.93 -1.51
CA GLN A 223 -4.17 -11.01 -0.53
C GLN A 223 -5.26 -12.09 -0.66
N TRP A 224 -6.52 -11.69 -0.79
CA TRP A 224 -7.62 -12.64 -1.01
C TRP A 224 -7.42 -13.46 -2.28
N GLN A 225 -7.01 -12.83 -3.39
CA GLN A 225 -6.73 -13.51 -4.66
C GLN A 225 -5.60 -14.54 -4.54
N GLN A 226 -4.59 -14.28 -3.71
CA GLN A 226 -3.52 -15.25 -3.44
C GLN A 226 -4.02 -16.42 -2.60
N GLN A 227 -4.80 -16.16 -1.55
CA GLN A 227 -5.34 -17.20 -0.65
C GLN A 227 -6.41 -18.07 -1.34
N HIS A 228 -7.13 -17.50 -2.30
CA HIS A 228 -8.23 -18.14 -3.01
C HIS A 228 -7.93 -18.22 -4.51
N SER A 229 -6.74 -18.69 -4.89
CA SER A 229 -6.28 -18.73 -6.29
C SER A 229 -7.16 -19.54 -7.25
N THR A 230 -8.00 -20.42 -6.72
CA THR A 230 -9.00 -21.19 -7.48
C THR A 230 -10.36 -20.47 -7.60
N GLN A 231 -10.57 -19.39 -6.86
CA GLN A 231 -11.74 -18.53 -6.96
C GLN A 231 -11.50 -17.42 -7.98
N GLY A 232 -12.52 -17.14 -8.79
CA GLY A 232 -12.51 -16.05 -9.76
C GLY A 232 -13.41 -14.89 -9.34
N TYR A 233 -13.30 -13.78 -10.06
CA TYR A 233 -14.28 -12.69 -10.00
C TYR A 233 -15.68 -13.22 -10.33
N ARG A 234 -16.68 -12.76 -9.58
CA ARG A 234 -18.10 -13.02 -9.83
C ARG A 234 -18.87 -11.71 -9.78
N PRO A 235 -19.82 -11.48 -10.69
CA PRO A 235 -20.33 -12.37 -11.74
C PRO A 235 -19.34 -12.53 -12.91
N ASN A 236 -19.50 -13.57 -13.72
CA ASN A 236 -18.65 -13.80 -14.91
C ASN A 236 -19.48 -14.20 -16.13
N GLY A 237 -20.40 -13.31 -16.52
CA GLY A 237 -21.34 -13.48 -17.63
C GLY A 237 -22.80 -13.72 -17.20
N ASP A 238 -23.02 -13.93 -15.91
CA ASP A 238 -24.32 -14.23 -15.28
C ASP A 238 -24.87 -13.06 -14.45
N GLY A 239 -24.16 -11.93 -14.41
CA GLY A 239 -24.55 -10.75 -13.65
C GLY A 239 -25.19 -9.65 -14.48
N PRO A 240 -25.73 -8.61 -13.82
CA PRO A 240 -26.31 -7.44 -14.49
C PRO A 240 -25.32 -6.73 -15.43
N PRO A 241 -25.81 -6.06 -16.48
CA PRO A 241 -24.96 -5.25 -17.36
C PRO A 241 -24.11 -4.24 -16.59
N GLY A 242 -22.84 -4.13 -16.97
CA GLY A 242 -21.88 -3.24 -16.33
C GLY A 242 -21.05 -3.91 -15.25
N GLN A 243 -21.39 -5.12 -14.82
CA GLN A 243 -20.71 -5.80 -13.72
C GLN A 243 -19.85 -6.98 -14.18
N ASN A 244 -20.04 -7.52 -15.38
CA ASN A 244 -19.29 -8.68 -15.84
C ASN A 244 -17.89 -8.24 -16.32
N PRO A 245 -16.86 -9.12 -16.32
CA PRO A 245 -15.51 -8.77 -16.77
C PRO A 245 -15.45 -8.20 -18.19
N GLY A 246 -16.37 -8.62 -19.06
CA GLY A 246 -16.51 -8.13 -20.41
C GLY A 246 -17.17 -6.76 -20.52
N ASP A 247 -17.83 -6.25 -19.49
CA ASP A 247 -18.58 -5.00 -19.57
C ASP A 247 -17.66 -3.77 -19.43
N LEU A 248 -18.06 -2.66 -20.03
CA LEU A 248 -17.38 -1.37 -19.86
C LEU A 248 -17.56 -0.84 -18.43
N MET A 249 -16.53 -0.16 -17.94
CA MET A 249 -16.46 0.38 -16.59
C MET A 249 -16.41 1.92 -16.63
N PRO A 250 -17.55 2.59 -16.83
CA PRO A 250 -17.59 4.06 -16.85
C PRO A 250 -17.13 4.65 -15.50
N PRO A 251 -16.55 5.88 -15.51
CA PRO A 251 -16.33 6.74 -16.67
C PRO A 251 -14.99 6.48 -17.36
N PHE A 252 -14.37 5.31 -17.16
CA PHE A 252 -13.08 5.00 -17.75
C PHE A 252 -13.26 4.56 -19.20
N ASP A 253 -13.09 5.52 -20.12
CA ASP A 253 -13.21 5.28 -21.56
C ASP A 253 -12.45 4.02 -22.01
N ASN A 254 -13.16 3.12 -22.68
CA ASN A 254 -12.67 1.85 -23.22
C ASN A 254 -12.02 0.90 -22.19
N VAL A 255 -12.21 1.13 -20.88
CA VAL A 255 -11.76 0.19 -19.85
C VAL A 255 -12.91 -0.75 -19.51
N ARG A 256 -12.62 -2.05 -19.52
CA ARG A 256 -13.56 -3.09 -19.07
C ARG A 256 -13.31 -3.44 -17.61
N VAL A 257 -14.32 -3.98 -16.94
CA VAL A 257 -14.19 -4.48 -15.55
C VAL A 257 -13.02 -5.48 -15.42
N GLY A 258 -12.86 -6.35 -16.43
CA GLY A 258 -11.78 -7.33 -16.50
C GLY A 258 -10.36 -6.76 -16.40
N ALA A 259 -10.15 -5.51 -16.83
CA ALA A 259 -8.83 -4.87 -16.80
C ALA A 259 -8.36 -4.55 -15.36
N GLY A 260 -9.28 -4.49 -14.39
CA GLY A 260 -8.96 -4.27 -12.98
C GLY A 260 -8.78 -5.56 -12.18
N LEU A 261 -8.89 -6.75 -12.77
CA LEU A 261 -8.87 -8.00 -12.00
C LEU A 261 -7.46 -8.41 -11.57
N ASP A 262 -6.43 -8.05 -12.34
CA ASP A 262 -5.04 -8.40 -12.05
C ASP A 262 -4.20 -7.14 -11.95
N HIS A 263 -3.79 -6.78 -10.73
CA HIS A 263 -2.98 -5.60 -10.49
C HIS A 263 -1.59 -5.68 -11.13
N ARG A 264 -1.06 -6.88 -11.38
CA ARG A 264 0.25 -7.06 -12.04
C ARG A 264 0.19 -6.63 -13.50
N GLN A 265 -0.95 -6.78 -14.17
CA GLN A 265 -1.15 -6.26 -15.53
C GLN A 265 -1.16 -4.73 -15.58
N LEU A 266 -1.41 -4.08 -14.43
CA LEU A 266 -1.29 -2.63 -14.25
C LEU A 266 0.13 -2.21 -13.86
N GLY A 267 1.08 -3.15 -13.75
CA GLY A 267 2.50 -2.91 -13.54
C GLY A 267 2.89 -2.60 -12.10
N TYR A 268 2.14 -3.09 -11.11
CA TYR A 268 2.49 -2.92 -9.71
C TYR A 268 2.20 -4.16 -8.86
N VAL A 269 2.87 -4.22 -7.70
CA VAL A 269 2.71 -5.21 -6.62
C VAL A 269 2.74 -4.50 -5.27
N TYR A 270 2.33 -5.21 -4.21
CA TYR A 270 2.50 -4.75 -2.83
C TYR A 270 3.76 -5.34 -2.18
N ASP A 271 4.35 -4.60 -1.26
CA ASP A 271 5.47 -5.07 -0.42
C ASP A 271 5.12 -6.36 0.36
N THR A 272 3.85 -6.58 0.70
CA THR A 272 3.36 -7.82 1.32
C THR A 272 3.37 -9.04 0.39
N GLU A 273 3.64 -8.86 -0.91
CA GLU A 273 3.75 -9.95 -1.89
C GLU A 273 5.20 -10.44 -2.05
N ASN A 274 6.10 -10.01 -1.17
CA ASN A 274 7.50 -10.41 -1.15
C ASN A 274 8.21 -10.19 -2.50
N PRO A 275 8.21 -8.94 -3.02
CA PRO A 275 8.87 -8.61 -4.29
C PRO A 275 10.38 -8.84 -4.19
N THR A 276 11.01 -9.20 -5.30
CA THR A 276 12.48 -9.34 -5.34
C THR A 276 13.15 -7.98 -5.15
N ALA A 277 14.14 -7.92 -4.25
CA ALA A 277 14.93 -6.72 -3.98
C ALA A 277 15.69 -6.25 -5.23
N GLN A 278 15.91 -4.94 -5.35
CA GLN A 278 16.54 -4.34 -6.53
C GLN A 278 17.61 -3.32 -6.13
N GLY A 279 18.59 -3.12 -7.02
CA GLY A 279 19.64 -2.13 -6.83
C GLY A 279 20.60 -2.52 -5.71
N ASP A 280 20.75 -1.62 -4.74
CA ASP A 280 21.71 -1.70 -3.64
C ASP A 280 21.10 -2.00 -2.27
N ARG A 281 19.80 -2.31 -2.23
CA ARG A 281 19.07 -2.38 -0.96
C ARG A 281 17.93 -3.37 -0.96
N MET A 282 17.56 -3.78 0.25
CA MET A 282 16.29 -4.45 0.54
C MET A 282 15.45 -3.51 1.41
N LEU A 283 14.27 -3.16 0.91
CA LEU A 283 13.27 -2.41 1.66
C LEU A 283 12.36 -3.39 2.42
N PRO A 284 11.62 -2.96 3.47
CA PRO A 284 10.62 -3.81 4.12
C PRO A 284 9.67 -4.47 3.11
N GLY A 285 9.50 -5.78 3.24
CA GLY A 285 8.78 -6.66 2.32
C GLY A 285 9.65 -7.25 1.20
N ASP A 286 10.79 -6.65 0.87
CA ASP A 286 11.63 -7.15 -0.22
C ASP A 286 12.30 -8.49 0.14
N THR A 287 12.55 -9.29 -0.90
CA THR A 287 13.05 -10.66 -0.78
C THR A 287 14.25 -10.89 -1.69
N LEU A 288 15.19 -11.73 -1.26
CA LEU A 288 16.13 -12.42 -2.15
C LEU A 288 15.74 -13.90 -2.17
N ARG A 289 15.30 -14.39 -3.33
CA ARG A 289 15.12 -15.82 -3.56
C ARG A 289 16.44 -16.45 -3.96
N THR A 290 16.46 -17.77 -4.12
CA THR A 290 17.68 -18.50 -4.47
C THR A 290 18.34 -17.91 -5.72
N ASN A 291 19.61 -17.54 -5.58
CA ASN A 291 20.46 -16.87 -6.57
C ASN A 291 20.11 -15.40 -6.91
N ASP A 292 19.11 -14.80 -6.24
CA ASP A 292 18.88 -13.36 -6.32
C ASP A 292 20.02 -12.62 -5.59
N ALA A 293 20.37 -11.45 -6.12
CA ALA A 293 21.42 -10.61 -5.56
C ALA A 293 21.16 -9.12 -5.73
N ILE A 294 21.65 -8.34 -4.76
CA ILE A 294 21.77 -6.87 -4.85
C ILE A 294 23.24 -6.47 -4.82
N TYR A 295 23.55 -5.31 -5.38
CA TYR A 295 24.92 -4.84 -5.61
C TYR A 295 25.15 -3.47 -5.01
N SER A 296 26.35 -3.21 -4.50
CA SER A 296 26.73 -1.85 -4.14
C SER A 296 26.55 -0.90 -5.34
N PRO A 297 26.30 0.41 -5.11
CA PRO A 297 26.13 1.37 -6.22
C PRO A 297 27.27 1.36 -7.25
N ASN A 298 28.51 1.10 -6.83
CA ASN A 298 29.68 0.97 -7.71
C ASN A 298 29.88 -0.43 -8.30
N SER A 299 28.96 -1.37 -8.05
CA SER A 299 28.98 -2.77 -8.49
C SER A 299 30.21 -3.60 -8.04
N GLN A 300 30.98 -3.12 -7.07
CA GLN A 300 32.16 -3.82 -6.56
C GLN A 300 31.85 -4.86 -5.49
N TYR A 301 30.67 -4.80 -4.89
CA TYR A 301 30.21 -5.75 -3.88
C TYR A 301 28.84 -6.29 -4.24
N ARG A 302 28.62 -7.58 -3.95
CA ARG A 302 27.38 -8.30 -4.23
C ARG A 302 26.92 -9.06 -3.00
N LEU A 303 25.73 -8.76 -2.50
CA LEU A 303 25.04 -9.59 -1.51
C LEU A 303 24.11 -10.55 -2.24
N ILE A 304 24.31 -11.85 -2.05
CA ILE A 304 23.58 -12.91 -2.75
C ILE A 304 23.02 -13.93 -1.75
N TYR A 305 21.78 -14.37 -1.97
CA TYR A 305 21.22 -15.54 -1.29
C TYR A 305 21.49 -16.78 -2.15
N GLN A 306 22.42 -17.64 -1.72
CA GLN A 306 22.99 -18.70 -2.55
C GLN A 306 22.12 -19.97 -2.56
N GLY A 307 22.42 -20.86 -3.52
CA GLY A 307 21.77 -22.17 -3.67
C GLY A 307 21.94 -23.13 -2.47
N ASP A 308 22.89 -22.86 -1.59
CA ASP A 308 23.14 -23.61 -0.35
C ASP A 308 22.43 -23.00 0.88
N GLY A 309 21.60 -21.97 0.67
CA GLY A 309 20.90 -21.23 1.73
C GLY A 309 21.76 -20.17 2.42
N ASN A 310 23.04 -20.00 2.06
CA ASN A 310 23.90 -19.01 2.71
C ASN A 310 23.65 -17.60 2.13
N LEU A 311 23.58 -16.60 3.01
CA LEU A 311 23.53 -15.19 2.60
C LEU A 311 24.94 -14.62 2.69
N VAL A 312 25.53 -14.23 1.55
CA VAL A 312 26.96 -13.89 1.48
C VAL A 312 27.19 -12.58 0.74
N LEU A 313 27.97 -11.70 1.35
CA LEU A 313 28.53 -10.52 0.72
C LEU A 313 29.89 -10.90 0.10
N TYR A 314 30.02 -10.70 -1.20
CA TYR A 314 31.28 -10.86 -1.93
C TYR A 314 31.82 -9.51 -2.39
N ARG A 315 33.14 -9.37 -2.41
CA ARG A 315 33.82 -8.48 -3.34
C ARG A 315 33.79 -9.15 -4.71
N VAL A 316 33.43 -8.40 -5.75
CA VAL A 316 33.28 -8.95 -7.11
C VAL A 316 34.64 -9.17 -7.77
N SER A 317 35.63 -8.32 -7.50
CA SER A 317 36.99 -8.44 -8.04
C SER A 317 38.07 -7.96 -7.04
N PRO A 318 39.00 -8.83 -6.61
CA PRO A 318 38.96 -10.29 -6.79
C PRO A 318 37.71 -10.88 -6.12
N PHE A 319 37.24 -12.03 -6.62
CA PHE A 319 36.05 -12.68 -6.08
C PHE A 319 36.35 -13.31 -4.72
N THR A 320 36.03 -12.60 -3.64
CA THR A 320 36.35 -13.01 -2.27
C THR A 320 35.17 -12.75 -1.34
N PRO A 321 34.82 -13.70 -0.45
CA PRO A 321 33.79 -13.47 0.56
C PRO A 321 34.27 -12.41 1.55
N VAL A 322 33.37 -11.48 1.90
CA VAL A 322 33.61 -10.37 2.84
C VAL A 322 32.86 -10.61 4.15
N TRP A 323 31.64 -11.15 4.05
CA TRP A 323 30.80 -11.50 5.18
C TRP A 323 29.80 -12.59 4.76
N ALA A 324 29.39 -13.44 5.70
CA ALA A 324 28.37 -14.46 5.48
C ALA A 324 27.50 -14.65 6.72
N SER A 325 26.24 -15.06 6.54
CA SER A 325 25.37 -15.50 7.65
C SER A 325 25.88 -16.78 8.31
N GLY A 326 26.66 -17.59 7.58
CA GLY A 326 27.31 -18.80 8.09
C GLY A 326 26.34 -19.98 8.28
N LYS A 327 25.20 -19.95 7.57
CA LYS A 327 24.14 -20.96 7.69
C LYS A 327 23.87 -21.61 6.35
N MET A 328 24.13 -22.91 6.25
CA MET A 328 23.73 -23.74 5.12
C MET A 328 22.45 -24.50 5.45
N HIS A 329 21.48 -24.50 4.53
CA HIS A 329 20.16 -25.13 4.69
C HIS A 329 19.46 -25.23 3.32
N THR A 330 18.34 -25.95 3.24
CA THR A 330 17.53 -25.98 2.03
C THR A 330 17.01 -24.58 1.71
N PRO A 331 17.32 -24.00 0.54
CA PRO A 331 17.06 -22.59 0.30
C PRO A 331 15.56 -22.32 0.18
N GLY A 332 15.09 -21.32 0.93
CA GLY A 332 13.76 -20.74 0.79
C GLY A 332 13.87 -19.32 0.31
N MET A 333 13.90 -18.37 1.25
CA MET A 333 14.01 -16.96 0.93
C MET A 333 14.62 -16.14 2.06
N CYS A 334 15.39 -15.11 1.70
CA CYS A 334 15.80 -14.06 2.62
C CYS A 334 14.85 -12.87 2.49
N VAL A 335 14.21 -12.45 3.57
CA VAL A 335 13.18 -11.41 3.59
C VAL A 335 13.60 -10.29 4.53
N MET A 336 13.55 -9.06 4.05
CA MET A 336 13.58 -7.89 4.90
C MET A 336 12.17 -7.68 5.49
N GLN A 337 11.94 -8.13 6.71
CA GLN A 337 10.61 -8.15 7.29
C GLN A 337 10.06 -6.75 7.59
N MET A 338 8.73 -6.65 7.65
CA MET A 338 8.04 -5.40 8.00
C MET A 338 8.32 -4.89 9.42
N ASN A 339 8.71 -5.79 10.34
CA ASN A 339 9.18 -5.42 11.68
C ASN A 339 10.62 -4.83 11.67
N GLY A 340 11.30 -4.87 10.52
CA GLY A 340 12.64 -4.33 10.33
C GLY A 340 13.80 -5.29 10.60
N ASP A 341 13.55 -6.58 10.80
CA ASP A 341 14.60 -7.60 10.88
C ASP A 341 14.86 -8.25 9.51
N LEU A 342 16.08 -8.71 9.27
CA LEU A 342 16.42 -9.51 8.09
C LEU A 342 16.36 -10.99 8.49
N VAL A 343 15.46 -11.74 7.86
CA VAL A 343 15.18 -13.14 8.24
C VAL A 343 15.37 -14.05 7.04
N VAL A 344 15.90 -15.23 7.26
CA VAL A 344 16.02 -16.29 6.26
C VAL A 344 15.09 -17.44 6.65
N TYR A 345 14.30 -17.86 5.67
CA TYR A 345 13.39 -18.99 5.74
C TYR A 345 13.90 -20.13 4.87
N ASP A 346 13.73 -21.37 5.33
CA ASP A 346 13.96 -22.56 4.50
C ASP A 346 12.80 -22.78 3.50
N SER A 347 12.93 -23.81 2.66
CA SER A 347 11.91 -24.18 1.68
C SER A 347 10.57 -24.61 2.30
N GLY A 348 10.55 -24.98 3.59
CA GLY A 348 9.34 -25.31 4.34
C GLY A 348 8.69 -24.07 4.97
N GLY A 349 9.29 -22.89 4.85
CA GLY A 349 8.81 -21.66 5.47
C GLY A 349 9.20 -21.52 6.94
N HIS A 350 10.12 -22.35 7.46
CA HIS A 350 10.62 -22.19 8.83
C HIS A 350 11.73 -21.15 8.87
N GLN A 351 11.70 -20.27 9.88
CA GLN A 351 12.81 -19.34 10.13
C GLN A 351 14.05 -20.12 10.59
N VAL A 352 15.15 -19.99 9.87
CA VAL A 352 16.42 -20.69 10.15
C VAL A 352 17.56 -19.76 10.55
N TRP A 353 17.45 -18.47 10.24
CA TRP A 353 18.41 -17.45 10.63
C TRP A 353 17.78 -16.06 10.61
N ASN A 354 18.29 -15.14 11.43
CA ASN A 354 17.97 -13.72 11.38
C ASN A 354 19.11 -12.85 11.91
N LEU A 355 19.09 -11.56 11.60
CA LEU A 355 20.03 -10.59 12.19
C LEU A 355 19.69 -10.30 13.66
N GLY A 356 18.41 -10.28 14.03
CA GLY A 356 17.94 -10.00 15.39
C GLY A 356 17.83 -8.51 15.70
N PHE A 357 17.85 -7.64 14.68
CA PHE A 357 17.76 -6.19 14.83
C PHE A 357 16.41 -5.69 14.34
N THR A 358 15.45 -5.57 15.24
CA THR A 358 14.11 -5.05 14.92
C THR A 358 14.08 -3.52 14.96
N GLY A 359 13.17 -2.94 14.18
CA GLY A 359 13.01 -1.50 14.06
C GLY A 359 12.16 -1.20 12.84
N ARG A 360 10.88 -0.89 13.03
CA ARG A 360 9.93 -0.69 11.93
C ARG A 360 10.51 0.29 10.90
N GLY A 361 10.59 -0.14 9.65
CA GLY A 361 11.13 0.66 8.55
C GLY A 361 12.65 0.62 8.40
N ASN A 362 13.36 -0.23 9.14
CA ASN A 362 14.75 -0.57 8.84
C ASN A 362 14.87 -1.03 7.37
N ARG A 363 15.99 -0.68 6.75
CA ARG A 363 16.33 -1.02 5.36
C ARG A 363 17.74 -1.56 5.33
N LEU A 364 17.97 -2.61 4.54
CA LEU A 364 19.30 -3.15 4.34
C LEU A 364 19.95 -2.51 3.11
N TYR A 365 21.21 -2.13 3.20
CA TYR A 365 22.00 -1.55 2.12
C TYR A 365 23.31 -2.31 1.93
N VAL A 366 23.76 -2.43 0.68
CA VAL A 366 25.12 -2.84 0.33
C VAL A 366 25.91 -1.60 -0.05
N THR A 367 26.94 -1.29 0.73
CA THR A 367 27.70 -0.05 0.57
C THR A 367 28.89 -0.20 -0.39
N ASN A 368 29.36 0.91 -0.94
CA ASN A 368 30.59 0.94 -1.75
C ASN A 368 31.86 0.63 -0.95
N SER A 369 31.80 0.62 0.39
CA SER A 369 32.92 0.28 1.26
C SER A 369 32.97 -1.21 1.63
N GLY A 370 32.10 -2.03 1.04
CA GLY A 370 32.10 -3.48 1.26
C GLY A 370 31.48 -3.89 2.59
N THR A 371 30.43 -3.16 3.02
CA THR A 371 29.64 -3.53 4.19
C THR A 371 28.18 -3.70 3.82
N VAL A 372 27.50 -4.61 4.53
CA VAL A 372 26.05 -4.62 4.62
C VAL A 372 25.66 -3.74 5.80
N GLN A 373 24.72 -2.83 5.63
CA GLN A 373 24.24 -1.95 6.70
C GLN A 373 22.73 -2.07 6.86
N LEU A 374 22.27 -2.13 8.10
CA LEU A 374 20.87 -1.92 8.45
C LEU A 374 20.72 -0.46 8.89
N VAL A 375 19.87 0.28 8.20
CA VAL A 375 19.66 1.72 8.42
C VAL A 375 18.19 1.96 8.74
N ASN A 376 17.91 2.69 9.81
CA ASN A 376 16.55 3.02 10.19
C ASN A 376 15.98 4.20 9.36
N LEU A 377 14.68 4.51 9.54
CA LEU A 377 14.01 5.59 8.81
C LEU A 377 14.59 7.00 9.08
N ALA A 378 15.32 7.18 10.19
CA ALA A 378 16.01 8.43 10.51
C ALA A 378 17.38 8.54 9.82
N GLY A 379 17.82 7.51 9.10
CA GLY A 379 19.12 7.46 8.43
C GLY A 379 20.27 6.99 9.33
N ASN A 380 19.98 6.52 10.55
CA ASN A 380 21.00 6.01 11.45
C ASN A 380 21.30 4.54 11.14
N VAL A 381 22.58 4.18 11.08
CA VAL A 381 23.03 2.79 10.99
C VAL A 381 22.78 2.12 12.34
N VAL A 382 21.90 1.12 12.37
CA VAL A 382 21.56 0.35 13.59
C VAL A 382 22.31 -0.97 13.67
N TRP A 383 22.81 -1.46 12.53
CA TRP A 383 23.70 -2.61 12.44
C TRP A 383 24.56 -2.49 11.19
N HIS A 384 25.75 -3.08 11.21
CA HIS A 384 26.52 -3.32 9.99
C HIS A 384 27.25 -4.65 10.09
N SER A 385 27.50 -5.28 8.94
CA SER A 385 28.32 -6.47 8.88
C SER A 385 29.70 -6.17 9.45
N PRO A 386 30.23 -7.01 10.34
CA PRO A 386 31.63 -6.92 10.70
C PRO A 386 32.45 -7.11 9.42
N GLN A 387 33.45 -6.26 9.20
CA GLN A 387 34.49 -6.59 8.23
C GLN A 387 35.18 -7.84 8.78
N ALA A 388 35.24 -8.92 7.99
CA ALA A 388 36.05 -10.04 8.39
C ALA A 388 37.49 -9.54 8.63
N VAL A 389 37.94 -9.58 9.88
CA VAL A 389 39.35 -9.86 10.15
C VAL A 389 39.50 -11.30 9.68
N MET A 390 39.99 -11.49 8.46
CA MET A 390 40.28 -12.84 7.98
C MET A 390 41.27 -13.47 8.96
N ALA A 391 40.89 -14.65 9.49
CA ALA A 391 41.82 -15.59 10.08
C ALA A 391 42.74 -16.14 8.98
#